data_AF-A0A7W5PDD1-F1
#
_entry.id   AF-A0A7W5PDD1-F1
#
_cell.length_a   1.000
_cell.length_b   1.000
_cell.length_c   1.000
_cell.angle_alpha   90.00
_cell.angle_beta   90.00
_cell.angle_gamma   90.00
#
_symmetry.space_group_name_H-M   'P 1'
#
loop_
_entity.id
_entity.type
_entity.pdbx_description
1 polymer ?
#
loop_
_entity_poly.entity_id
_entity_poly.type
_entity_poly.pdbx_seq_one_letter_code
_entity_poly.pdbx_strand_id
1 'polypeptide(L)'
;MVDLSQYLPILLFLGVALLLSSAFVFLPMAVAKLTGTAKPTPEKLSEYECGFPAFEDSRSQFDVRFYLVAILFIIFDLEAAFLYPWAVSVFSLGWTAWISMMIFIAELALGLVYAWKKGALEWE
;
A
#
# COMPACT_ATOMS: atom_id res chain seq x y z
N MET A 1 -24.05 5.08 19.24
CA MET A 1 -23.54 3.77 18.82
C MET A 1 -23.81 3.64 17.33
N VAL A 2 -22.81 3.29 16.53
CA VAL A 2 -22.96 3.10 15.09
C VAL A 2 -23.82 1.84 14.87
N ASP A 3 -24.82 1.93 14.00
CA ASP A 3 -25.59 0.76 13.60
C ASP A 3 -24.74 -0.08 12.64
N LEU A 4 -24.43 -1.31 13.02
CA LEU A 4 -23.62 -2.23 12.21
C LEU A 4 -24.26 -2.54 10.85
N SER A 5 -25.59 -2.36 10.71
CA SER A 5 -26.28 -2.51 9.44
C SER A 5 -25.73 -1.57 8.36
N GLN A 6 -25.14 -0.42 8.75
CA GLN A 6 -24.55 0.56 7.83
C GLN A 6 -23.29 0.04 7.11
N TYR A 7 -22.66 -1.03 7.60
CA TYR A 7 -21.52 -1.67 6.93
C TYR A 7 -21.95 -2.70 5.88
N LEU A 8 -23.21 -3.14 5.86
CA LEU A 8 -23.70 -4.12 4.90
C LEU A 8 -23.53 -3.66 3.44
N PRO A 9 -23.83 -2.40 3.05
CA PRO A 9 -23.57 -1.92 1.70
C PRO A 9 -22.09 -1.99 1.29
N ILE A 10 -21.17 -1.74 2.23
CA ILE A 10 -19.72 -1.81 1.99
C ILE A 10 -19.31 -3.25 1.71
N LEU A 11 -19.80 -4.21 2.50
CA LEU A 11 -19.52 -5.62 2.31
C LEU A 11 -20.10 -6.16 0.99
N LEU A 12 -21.33 -5.75 0.65
CA LEU A 12 -21.94 -6.10 -0.63
C LEU A 12 -21.14 -5.53 -1.81
N PHE A 13 -20.70 -4.27 -1.70
CA PHE A 13 -19.85 -3.64 -2.70
C PHE A 13 -18.54 -4.42 -2.89
N LEU A 14 -17.84 -4.76 -1.80
CA LEU A 14 -16.61 -5.57 -1.86
C LEU A 14 -16.87 -6.95 -2.48
N GLY A 15 -17.97 -7.61 -2.14
CA GLY A 15 -18.36 -8.90 -2.73
C GLY A 15 -18.61 -8.81 -4.23
N VAL A 16 -19.36 -7.79 -4.68
CA VAL A 16 -19.60 -7.55 -6.11
C VAL A 16 -18.31 -7.19 -6.83
N ALA A 17 -17.46 -6.34 -6.25
CA ALA A 17 -16.17 -5.97 -6.82
C ALA A 17 -15.26 -7.19 -7.01
N LEU A 18 -15.13 -8.04 -5.99
CA LEU A 18 -14.34 -9.27 -6.08
C LEU A 18 -14.90 -10.25 -7.12
N LEU A 19 -16.23 -10.41 -7.18
CA LEU A 19 -16.88 -11.26 -8.17
C LEU A 19 -16.59 -10.76 -9.58
N LEU A 20 -16.81 -9.48 -9.84
CA LEU A 20 -16.60 -8.88 -11.15
C LEU A 20 -15.12 -8.90 -11.56
N SER A 21 -14.20 -8.51 -10.68
CA SER A 21 -12.75 -8.57 -10.94
C SER A 21 -12.29 -9.99 -11.26
N SER A 22 -12.76 -10.97 -10.50
CA SER A 22 -12.46 -12.39 -10.76
C SER A 22 -13.04 -12.82 -12.11
N ALA A 23 -14.28 -12.45 -12.41
CA ALA A 23 -14.92 -12.76 -13.69
C ALA A 23 -14.13 -12.15 -14.87
N PHE A 24 -13.67 -10.91 -14.75
CA PHE A 24 -12.88 -10.24 -15.79
C PHE A 24 -11.51 -10.90 -16.02
N VAL A 25 -10.91 -11.52 -15.01
CA VAL A 25 -9.66 -12.28 -15.17
C VAL A 25 -9.95 -13.67 -15.73
N PHE A 26 -10.84 -14.43 -15.11
CA PHE A 26 -10.99 -15.86 -15.38
C PHE A 26 -11.89 -16.17 -16.59
N LEU A 27 -12.92 -15.36 -16.89
CA LEU A 27 -13.79 -15.63 -18.04
C LEU A 27 -13.03 -15.54 -19.37
N PRO A 28 -12.24 -14.49 -19.67
CA PRO A 28 -11.46 -14.46 -20.92
C PRO A 28 -10.44 -15.59 -21.01
N MET A 29 -9.79 -15.95 -19.90
CA MET A 29 -8.88 -17.10 -19.85
C MET A 29 -9.60 -18.43 -20.15
N ALA A 30 -10.80 -18.62 -19.59
CA ALA A 30 -11.62 -19.80 -19.87
C ALA A 30 -12.07 -19.84 -21.35
N VAL A 31 -12.55 -18.72 -21.88
CA VAL A 31 -12.94 -18.57 -23.29
C VAL A 31 -11.75 -18.86 -24.21
N ALA A 32 -10.56 -18.36 -23.88
CA ALA A 32 -9.36 -18.60 -24.69
C ALA A 32 -8.96 -20.09 -24.71
N LYS A 33 -9.12 -20.80 -23.58
CA LYS A 33 -8.91 -22.25 -23.51
C LYS A 33 -9.96 -23.03 -24.31
N LEU A 34 -11.24 -22.65 -24.22
CA LEU A 34 -12.34 -23.32 -24.90
C LEU A 34 -12.34 -23.10 -26.43
N THR A 35 -11.93 -21.91 -26.88
CA THR A 35 -11.85 -21.57 -28.32
C THR A 35 -10.53 -21.99 -28.98
N GLY A 36 -9.58 -22.55 -28.22
CA GLY A 36 -8.28 -22.99 -28.73
C GLY A 36 -7.31 -21.86 -29.10
N THR A 37 -7.59 -20.63 -28.66
CA THR A 37 -6.67 -19.48 -28.84
C THR A 37 -5.57 -19.46 -27.79
N ALA A 38 -5.76 -20.15 -26.66
CA ALA A 38 -4.73 -20.41 -25.66
C ALA A 38 -3.66 -21.38 -26.19
N LYS A 39 -2.64 -20.83 -26.85
CA LYS A 39 -1.50 -21.56 -27.42
C LYS A 39 -0.19 -21.18 -26.70
N PRO A 40 0.04 -21.69 -25.46
CA PRO A 40 1.30 -21.50 -24.78
C PRO A 40 2.40 -22.26 -25.52
N THR A 41 3.51 -21.59 -25.81
CA THR A 41 4.74 -22.21 -26.31
C THR A 41 5.86 -21.89 -25.31
N PRO A 42 6.94 -22.69 -25.26
CA PRO A 42 8.07 -22.42 -24.36
C PRO A 42 8.58 -20.97 -24.49
N GLU A 43 8.62 -20.43 -25.70
CA GLU A 43 9.09 -19.07 -26.00
C GLU A 43 8.10 -17.97 -25.58
N LYS A 44 6.80 -18.27 -25.47
CA LYS A 44 5.80 -17.33 -24.94
C LYS A 44 5.77 -17.29 -23.41
N LEU A 45 6.27 -18.37 -22.78
CA LEU A 45 6.31 -18.53 -21.34
C LEU A 45 7.68 -18.19 -20.75
N SER A 46 8.69 -17.97 -21.59
CA SER A 46 10.01 -17.52 -21.15
C SER A 46 9.97 -16.06 -20.71
N GLU A 47 10.92 -15.71 -19.86
CA GLU A 47 11.12 -14.37 -19.36
C GLU A 47 11.37 -13.38 -20.50
N TYR A 48 10.89 -12.15 -20.35
CA TYR A 48 11.14 -11.10 -21.32
C TYR A 48 12.51 -10.46 -21.06
N GLU A 49 13.50 -10.80 -21.90
CA GLU A 49 14.84 -10.21 -21.88
C GLU A 49 15.32 -9.94 -23.33
N CYS A 50 14.52 -9.18 -24.09
CA CYS A 50 14.82 -8.82 -25.48
C CYS A 50 15.17 -10.00 -26.43
N GLY A 51 14.66 -11.21 -26.14
CA GLY A 51 14.90 -12.43 -26.93
C GLY A 51 16.07 -13.28 -26.45
N PHE A 52 16.71 -12.91 -25.34
CA PHE A 52 17.74 -13.71 -24.68
C PHE A 52 17.18 -14.42 -23.44
N PRO A 53 17.81 -15.51 -22.98
CA PRO A 53 17.55 -16.04 -21.65
C PRO A 53 17.97 -15.00 -20.59
N ALA A 54 17.21 -14.92 -19.49
CA ALA A 54 17.57 -14.06 -18.36
C ALA A 54 18.99 -14.38 -17.86
N PHE A 55 19.85 -13.35 -17.81
CA PHE A 55 21.27 -13.52 -17.51
C PHE A 55 21.57 -13.49 -16.00
N GLU A 56 20.73 -12.82 -15.21
CA GLU A 56 20.98 -12.58 -13.79
C GLU A 56 20.15 -13.50 -12.87
N ASP A 57 20.69 -13.77 -11.68
CA ASP A 57 19.95 -14.45 -10.63
C ASP A 57 18.85 -13.52 -10.10
N SER A 58 17.60 -13.99 -10.18
CA SER A 58 16.39 -13.32 -9.66
C SER A 58 16.42 -12.97 -8.17
N ARG A 59 17.44 -13.44 -7.42
CA ARG A 59 17.58 -13.26 -5.97
C ARG A 59 18.60 -12.19 -5.57
N SER A 60 18.94 -11.27 -6.48
CA SER A 60 19.78 -10.12 -6.15
C SER A 60 19.15 -9.28 -5.03
N GLN A 61 20.00 -8.63 -4.24
CA GLN A 61 19.53 -7.75 -3.18
C GLN A 61 18.97 -6.48 -3.81
N PHE A 62 17.69 -6.21 -3.53
CA PHE A 62 17.09 -4.93 -3.84
C PHE A 62 17.69 -3.82 -2.98
N ASP A 63 17.63 -2.61 -3.49
CA ASP A 63 18.16 -1.43 -2.81
C ASP A 63 17.50 -1.21 -1.43
N VAL A 64 18.30 -0.87 -0.42
CA VAL A 64 17.82 -0.59 0.95
C VAL A 64 16.90 0.63 1.02
N ARG A 65 16.89 1.50 -0.01
CA ARG A 65 16.01 2.66 -0.10
C ARG A 65 14.53 2.32 0.05
N PHE A 66 14.07 1.19 -0.52
CA PHE A 66 12.68 0.74 -0.36
C PHE A 66 12.33 0.45 1.10
N TYR A 67 13.27 -0.13 1.85
CA TYR A 67 13.10 -0.44 3.26
C TYR A 67 13.05 0.83 4.12
N LEU A 68 13.91 1.81 3.83
CA LEU A 68 13.91 3.11 4.53
C LEU A 68 12.58 3.85 4.37
N VAL A 69 12.05 3.89 3.14
CA VAL A 69 10.74 4.50 2.87
C VAL A 69 9.60 3.72 3.53
N ALA A 70 9.63 2.39 3.52
CA ALA A 70 8.60 1.57 4.16
C ALA A 70 8.53 1.79 5.67
N ILE A 71 9.68 1.84 6.37
CA ILE A 71 9.70 2.12 7.81
C ILE A 71 9.20 3.53 8.10
N LEU A 72 9.63 4.51 7.32
CA LEU A 72 9.19 5.88 7.49
C LEU A 72 7.68 6.00 7.29
N PHE A 73 7.12 5.33 6.29
CA PHE A 73 5.68 5.24 6.06
C PHE A 73 4.94 4.64 7.27
N ILE A 74 5.43 3.54 7.84
CA ILE A 74 4.83 2.90 9.02
C ILE A 74 4.77 3.88 10.22
N ILE A 75 5.84 4.66 10.42
CA ILE A 75 5.89 5.65 11.50
C ILE A 75 4.85 6.76 11.26
N PHE A 76 4.73 7.27 10.04
CA PHE A 76 3.74 8.30 9.69
C PHE A 76 2.29 7.79 9.69
N ASP A 77 2.06 6.54 9.31
CA ASP A 77 0.73 5.92 9.39
C ASP A 77 0.30 5.80 10.86
N LEU A 78 1.23 5.41 11.74
CA LEU A 78 1.00 5.40 13.18
C LEU A 78 0.73 6.80 13.74
N GLU A 79 1.44 7.82 13.27
CA GLU A 79 1.16 9.23 13.59
C GLU A 79 -0.28 9.61 13.26
N ALA A 80 -0.72 9.31 12.02
CA ALA A 80 -2.08 9.60 11.58
C ALA A 80 -3.12 8.88 12.46
N ALA A 81 -2.86 7.62 12.84
CA ALA A 81 -3.73 6.87 13.74
C ALA A 81 -3.93 7.53 15.11
N PHE A 82 -2.93 8.26 15.64
CA PHE A 82 -3.06 9.06 16.86
C PHE A 82 -3.70 10.44 16.63
N LEU A 83 -3.47 11.04 15.46
CA LEU A 83 -4.05 12.33 15.11
C LEU A 83 -5.57 12.27 14.93
N TYR A 84 -6.11 11.20 14.33
CA TYR A 84 -7.55 11.13 14.06
C TYR A 84 -8.43 11.21 15.32
N PRO A 85 -8.22 10.39 16.38
CA PRO A 85 -9.02 10.48 17.61
C PRO A 85 -8.90 11.85 18.30
N TRP A 86 -7.70 12.44 18.30
CA TRP A 86 -7.47 13.77 18.85
C TRP A 86 -8.21 14.83 18.04
N ALA A 87 -8.11 14.82 16.71
CA ALA A 87 -8.71 15.82 15.84
C ALA A 87 -10.24 15.87 15.99
N VAL A 88 -10.90 14.72 16.16
CA VAL A 88 -12.36 14.68 16.36
C VAL A 88 -12.81 15.09 17.77
N SER A 89 -11.91 15.12 18.76
CA SER A 89 -12.24 15.38 20.16
C SER A 89 -11.56 16.61 20.76
N VAL A 90 -10.73 17.33 20.00
CA VAL A 90 -9.89 18.43 20.51
C VAL A 90 -10.68 19.52 21.25
N PHE A 91 -11.90 19.83 20.79
CA PHE A 91 -12.74 20.86 21.39
C PHE A 91 -13.34 20.46 22.75
N SER A 92 -13.43 19.17 23.06
CA SER A 92 -13.93 18.68 24.36
C SER A 92 -12.82 18.40 25.37
N LEU A 93 -11.57 18.23 24.91
CA LEU A 93 -10.43 17.88 25.75
C LEU A 93 -9.67 19.11 26.30
N GLY A 94 -9.87 20.29 25.72
CA GLY A 94 -9.29 21.55 26.19
C GLY A 94 -7.79 21.71 25.89
N TRP A 95 -7.19 22.74 26.50
CA TRP A 95 -5.83 23.19 26.17
C TRP A 95 -4.73 22.15 26.42
N THR A 96 -4.86 21.31 27.45
CA THR A 96 -3.84 20.29 27.76
C THR A 96 -3.69 19.30 26.61
N ALA A 97 -4.79 18.76 26.08
CA ALA A 97 -4.74 17.82 24.96
C ALA A 97 -4.26 18.48 23.66
N TRP A 98 -4.57 19.76 23.46
CA TRP A 98 -4.04 20.52 22.33
C TRP A 98 -2.51 20.65 22.41
N ILE A 99 -1.99 21.09 23.57
CA ILE A 99 -0.54 21.26 23.79
C ILE A 99 0.19 19.92 23.67
N SER A 100 -0.33 18.86 24.29
CA SER A 100 0.26 17.52 24.20
C SER A 100 0.38 17.03 22.75
N MET A 101 -0.62 17.29 21.91
CA MET A 101 -0.54 16.92 20.49
C MET A 101 0.45 17.79 19.71
N MET A 102 0.54 19.08 20.01
CA MET A 102 1.54 19.94 19.37
C MET A 102 2.97 19.46 19.68
N ILE A 103 3.21 19.00 20.91
CA ILE A 103 4.50 18.40 21.29
C ILE A 103 4.74 17.10 20.51
N PHE A 104 3.74 16.20 20.44
CA PHE A 104 3.83 14.95 19.69
C PHE A 104 4.16 15.17 18.20
N ILE A 105 3.44 16.09 17.53
CA ILE A 105 3.72 16.45 16.14
C ILE A 105 5.13 17.03 16.00
N ALA A 106 5.57 17.87 16.93
CA ALA A 106 6.90 18.45 16.89
C ALA A 106 8.00 17.38 16.99
N GLU A 107 7.86 16.38 17.87
CA GLU A 107 8.81 15.27 18.01
C GLU A 107 8.96 14.48 16.70
N LEU A 108 7.85 14.18 16.03
CA LEU A 108 7.85 13.45 14.76
C LEU A 108 8.35 14.31 13.60
N ALA A 109 7.99 15.60 13.57
CA ALA A 109 8.52 16.55 12.59
C ALA A 109 10.05 16.69 12.72
N LEU A 110 10.58 16.70 13.94
CA LEU A 110 12.03 16.69 14.16
C LEU A 110 12.67 15.39 13.65
N GLY A 111 12.02 14.24 13.89
CA GLY A 111 12.44 12.95 13.33
C GLY A 111 12.49 12.96 11.80
N LEU A 112 11.47 13.54 11.15
CA LEU A 112 11.41 13.72 9.70
C LEU A 112 12.53 14.62 9.19
N VAL A 113 12.73 15.78 9.81
CA VAL A 113 13.81 16.71 9.44
C VAL A 113 15.17 16.04 9.57
N TYR A 114 15.38 15.22 10.61
CA TYR A 114 16.59 14.44 10.76
C TYR A 114 16.75 13.40 9.64
N ALA A 115 15.71 12.61 9.36
CA ALA A 115 15.73 11.60 8.31
C ALA A 115 16.02 12.21 6.93
N TRP A 116 15.40 13.37 6.63
CA TRP A 116 15.65 14.12 5.42
C TRP A 116 17.10 14.62 5.34
N LYS A 117 17.61 15.25 6.40
CA LYS A 117 19.02 15.70 6.43
C LYS A 117 20.04 14.56 6.33
N LYS A 118 19.64 13.34 6.65
CA LYS A 118 20.47 12.13 6.50
C LYS A 118 20.35 11.46 5.14
N GLY A 119 19.58 12.02 4.21
CA GLY A 119 19.40 11.48 2.87
C GLY A 119 18.51 10.23 2.83
N ALA A 120 17.77 9.91 3.89
CA ALA A 120 16.90 8.73 3.92
C ALA A 120 15.72 8.80 2.92
N LEU A 121 15.48 10.00 2.38
CA LEU A 121 14.45 10.32 1.39
C LEU A 121 15.03 10.58 0.00
N GLU A 122 16.35 10.49 -0.18
CA GLU A 122 16.99 10.75 -1.47
C GLU A 122 16.91 9.50 -2.37
N TRP A 123 16.54 9.72 -3.63
CA TRP A 123 16.29 8.67 -4.63
C TRP A 123 17.26 8.71 -5.81
N GLU A 124 18.29 9.54 -5.72
CA GLU A 124 19.38 9.64 -6.71
C GLU A 124 20.51 8.65 -6.39
#